data_AF-A0A7C7V4Z6-F1
#
_entry.id   AF-A0A7C7V4Z6-F1
#
_cell.length_a   1.000
_cell.length_b   1.000
_cell.length_c   1.000
_cell.angle_alpha   90.00
_cell.angle_beta   90.00
_cell.angle_gamma   90.00
#
_symmetry.space_group_name_H-M   'P 1'
#
loop_
_entity.id
_entity.type
_entity.pdbx_description
1 polymer ?
#
loop_
_entity_poly.entity_id
_entity_poly.type
_entity_poly.pdbx_seq_one_letter_code
_entity_poly.pdbx_strand_id
1 'polypeptide(L)'
;MDLNTLWFILITVLFIGFFVLEGFDYGVGILLPFLGKNDDERRGIINTIGPVWDSNEVWMITAGGAMFAAFPQVYATLFSGAYLVLVLMLLFLIVRGVAFEFRSKRAEARWRNTWDWMLFIGSLGAAVLWGAVVGNLMRGLAIEADMNYYGGLFPLLNPFALWGGVTLVALFVMHGANYLVLRTTGDLEARAKEMAFKGWMAALIATVIFVLWAYFATDILTSGGLIPAVIAAVLLILVGVFVKQGAFGKAFLSGALTIAFATIMVFAGLYPRILISTIKPEY
;
A
#
# COMPACT_ATOMS: atom_id res chain seq x y z
N MET A 1 -9.62 -22.20 18.23
CA MET A 1 -9.24 -21.59 16.94
C MET A 1 -9.26 -22.70 15.91
N ASP A 2 -10.15 -22.61 14.92
CA ASP A 2 -10.19 -23.58 13.82
C ASP A 2 -9.15 -23.24 12.74
N LEU A 3 -8.97 -24.15 11.77
CA LEU A 3 -7.97 -24.00 10.72
C LEU A 3 -8.23 -22.79 9.82
N ASN A 4 -9.50 -22.46 9.57
CA ASN A 4 -9.90 -21.32 8.76
C ASN A 4 -9.48 -20.00 9.44
N THR A 5 -9.74 -19.88 10.74
CA THR A 5 -9.33 -18.72 11.55
C THR A 5 -7.81 -18.57 11.54
N LEU A 6 -7.07 -19.67 11.70
CA LEU A 6 -5.61 -19.65 11.64
C LEU A 6 -5.10 -19.13 10.29
N TRP A 7 -5.61 -19.68 9.18
CA TRP A 7 -5.21 -19.24 7.84
C TRP A 7 -5.59 -17.79 7.53
N PHE A 8 -6.75 -17.33 8.02
CA PHE A 8 -7.15 -15.93 7.91
C PHE A 8 -6.14 -15.00 8.61
N ILE A 9 -5.70 -15.37 9.82
CA ILE A 9 -4.66 -14.64 10.56
C ILE A 9 -3.34 -14.66 9.80
N LEU A 10 -2.92 -15.82 9.27
CA LEU A 10 -1.67 -15.92 8.51
C LEU A 10 -1.69 -15.07 7.24
N ILE A 11 -2.80 -15.04 6.50
CA ILE A 11 -2.96 -14.16 5.34
C ILE A 11 -2.90 -12.69 5.75
N THR A 12 -3.54 -12.32 6.87
CA THR A 12 -3.45 -10.97 7.43
C THR A 12 -1.99 -10.60 7.74
N VAL A 13 -1.21 -11.52 8.34
CA VAL A 13 0.22 -11.33 8.61
C VAL A 13 1.02 -11.13 7.31
N LEU A 14 0.72 -11.91 6.26
CA LEU A 14 1.38 -11.76 4.97
C LEU A 14 1.12 -10.39 4.33
N PHE A 15 -0.12 -9.90 4.39
CA PHE A 15 -0.46 -8.55 3.92
C PHE A 15 0.13 -7.44 4.79
N ILE A 16 0.23 -7.62 6.11
CA ILE A 16 0.96 -6.68 6.99
C ILE A 16 2.42 -6.60 6.56
N GLY A 17 3.09 -7.75 6.40
CA GLY A 17 4.48 -7.80 5.96
C GLY A 17 4.67 -7.11 4.62
N PHE A 18 3.80 -7.41 3.65
CA PHE A 18 3.79 -6.76 2.35
C PHE A 18 3.62 -5.24 2.44
N PHE A 19 2.55 -4.74 3.04
CA PHE A 19 2.30 -3.28 3.06
C PHE A 19 3.32 -2.49 3.87
N VAL A 20 3.91 -3.08 4.90
CA VAL A 20 4.99 -2.45 5.67
C VAL A 20 6.27 -2.41 4.85
N LEU A 21 6.70 -3.54 4.29
CA LEU A 21 7.97 -3.66 3.59
C LEU A 21 7.91 -2.98 2.22
N GLU A 22 6.92 -3.32 1.41
CA GLU A 22 6.74 -2.72 0.09
C GLU A 22 6.29 -1.26 0.18
N GLY A 23 5.62 -0.88 1.28
CA GLY A 23 5.13 0.48 1.47
C GLY A 23 6.25 1.52 1.44
N PHE A 24 7.42 1.25 2.03
CA PHE A 24 8.54 2.18 1.91
C PHE A 24 9.18 2.14 0.53
N ASP A 25 9.23 0.99 -0.15
CA ASP A 25 9.78 0.90 -1.50
C ASP A 25 8.92 1.65 -2.52
N TYR A 26 7.59 1.55 -2.42
CA TYR A 26 6.68 2.39 -3.20
C TYR A 26 6.88 3.87 -2.87
N GLY A 27 6.97 4.23 -1.59
CA GLY A 27 7.25 5.60 -1.17
C GLY A 27 8.54 6.16 -1.76
N VAL A 28 9.62 5.39 -1.70
CA VAL A 28 10.94 5.75 -2.27
C VAL A 28 10.85 5.92 -3.78
N GLY A 29 10.20 5.00 -4.49
CA GLY A 29 10.01 5.10 -5.94
C GLY A 29 9.16 6.30 -6.36
N ILE A 30 8.12 6.63 -5.58
CA ILE A 30 7.29 7.83 -5.80
C ILE A 30 8.11 9.11 -5.58
N LEU A 31 9.00 9.12 -4.59
CA LEU A 31 9.79 10.31 -4.24
C LEU A 31 11.02 10.53 -5.14
N LEU A 32 11.49 9.49 -5.82
CA LEU A 32 12.71 9.47 -6.63
C LEU A 32 12.89 10.70 -7.54
N PRO A 33 11.98 11.02 -8.48
CA PRO A 33 12.19 12.11 -9.42
C PRO A 33 12.14 13.51 -8.76
N PHE A 34 11.55 13.62 -7.57
CA PHE A 34 11.34 14.89 -6.88
C PHE A 34 12.47 15.21 -5.88
N LEU A 35 12.96 14.19 -5.17
CA LEU A 35 14.03 14.34 -4.18
C LEU A 35 15.43 14.36 -4.81
N GLY A 36 15.67 13.53 -5.83
CA GLY A 36 16.96 13.46 -6.52
C GLY A 36 17.11 14.56 -7.57
N LYS A 37 18.05 15.48 -7.35
CA LYS A 37 18.32 16.65 -8.20
C LYS A 37 19.37 16.37 -9.27
N ASN A 38 20.20 15.36 -9.08
CA ASN A 38 21.18 14.88 -10.07
C ASN A 38 21.17 13.34 -10.12
N ASP A 39 21.91 12.77 -11.07
CA ASP A 39 21.90 11.32 -11.28
C ASP A 39 22.51 10.54 -10.12
N ASP A 40 23.56 11.06 -9.47
CA ASP A 40 24.19 10.40 -8.33
C ASP A 40 23.23 10.32 -7.14
N GLU A 41 22.48 11.38 -6.86
CA GLU A 41 21.44 11.38 -5.83
C GLU A 41 20.31 10.41 -6.17
N ARG A 42 19.81 10.41 -7.42
CA ARG A 42 18.75 9.47 -7.84
C ARG A 42 19.22 8.03 -7.75
N ARG A 43 20.46 7.75 -8.15
CA ARG A 43 21.07 6.43 -7.99
C ARG A 43 21.24 6.08 -6.51
N GLY A 44 21.63 7.03 -5.68
CA GLY A 44 21.71 6.89 -4.23
C GLY A 44 20.37 6.46 -3.62
N ILE A 45 19.28 7.16 -3.97
CA ILE A 45 17.90 6.83 -3.57
C ILE A 45 17.55 5.39 -3.96
N ILE A 46 17.76 5.01 -5.22
CA ILE A 46 17.45 3.66 -5.71
C ILE A 46 18.25 2.58 -4.98
N ASN A 47 19.55 2.81 -4.77
CA ASN A 47 20.41 1.87 -4.09
C ASN A 47 20.02 1.64 -2.62
N THR A 48 19.25 2.54 -1.99
CA THR A 48 18.74 2.32 -0.63
C THR A 48 17.74 1.16 -0.54
N ILE A 49 17.07 0.82 -1.64
CA ILE A 49 16.04 -0.24 -1.71
C ILE A 49 16.40 -1.35 -2.70
N GLY A 50 17.38 -1.12 -3.58
CA GLY A 50 17.85 -2.09 -4.58
C GLY A 50 18.12 -3.51 -4.06
N PRO A 51 18.72 -3.70 -2.87
CA PRO A 51 18.96 -5.03 -2.31
C PRO A 51 17.74 -5.75 -1.73
N VAL A 52 16.61 -5.06 -1.52
CA VAL A 52 15.48 -5.59 -0.73
C VAL A 52 14.13 -5.59 -1.46
N TRP A 53 13.93 -4.74 -2.47
CA TRP A 53 12.62 -4.57 -3.13
C TRP A 53 12.04 -5.88 -3.68
N ASP A 54 12.87 -6.69 -4.35
CA ASP A 54 12.42 -7.96 -4.92
C ASP A 54 11.98 -8.96 -3.82
N SER A 55 12.65 -8.91 -2.65
CA SER A 55 12.26 -9.74 -1.50
C SER A 55 10.98 -9.24 -0.83
N ASN A 56 10.72 -7.94 -0.87
CA ASN A 56 9.51 -7.36 -0.31
C ASN A 56 8.27 -7.72 -1.16
N GLU A 57 8.41 -7.77 -2.50
CA GLU A 57 7.31 -8.18 -3.40
C GLU A 57 6.88 -9.64 -3.19
N VAL A 58 7.80 -10.53 -2.75
CA VAL A 58 7.49 -11.94 -2.45
C VAL A 58 6.40 -12.09 -1.38
N TRP A 59 6.24 -11.13 -0.47
CA TRP A 59 5.18 -11.17 0.54
C TRP A 59 3.79 -11.14 -0.09
N MET A 60 3.58 -10.30 -1.10
CA MET A 60 2.32 -10.26 -1.86
C MET A 60 2.10 -11.57 -2.63
N ILE A 61 3.14 -12.08 -3.31
CA ILE A 61 3.04 -13.34 -4.07
C ILE A 61 2.65 -14.48 -3.12
N THR A 62 3.27 -14.54 -1.95
CA THR A 62 2.97 -15.54 -0.91
C THR A 62 1.57 -15.36 -0.36
N ALA A 63 1.11 -14.12 -0.12
CA ALA A 63 -0.27 -13.84 0.27
C ALA A 63 -1.28 -14.36 -0.77
N GLY A 64 -1.01 -14.11 -2.06
CA GLY A 64 -1.80 -14.65 -3.18
C GLY A 64 -1.83 -16.18 -3.19
N GLY A 65 -0.68 -16.83 -3.07
CA GLY A 65 -0.57 -18.29 -3.00
C GLY A 65 -1.24 -18.91 -1.78
N ALA A 66 -1.13 -18.27 -0.61
CA ALA A 66 -1.79 -18.69 0.61
C ALA A 66 -3.32 -18.55 0.50
N MET A 67 -3.82 -17.46 -0.10
CA MET A 67 -5.25 -17.32 -0.42
C MET A 67 -5.72 -18.42 -1.37
N PHE A 68 -4.97 -18.74 -2.42
CA PHE A 68 -5.30 -19.83 -3.33
C PHE A 68 -5.37 -21.19 -2.62
N ALA A 69 -4.43 -21.46 -1.71
CA ALA A 69 -4.37 -22.73 -0.98
C ALA A 69 -5.44 -22.85 0.12
N ALA A 70 -5.67 -21.78 0.90
CA ALA A 70 -6.56 -21.82 2.06
C ALA A 70 -8.01 -21.43 1.72
N PHE A 71 -8.22 -20.49 0.80
CA PHE A 71 -9.53 -19.95 0.42
C PHE A 71 -9.69 -19.85 -1.11
N PRO A 72 -9.71 -20.99 -1.83
CA PRO A 72 -9.66 -21.00 -3.30
C PRO A 72 -10.83 -20.26 -3.96
N GLN A 73 -12.03 -20.28 -3.36
CA GLN A 73 -13.19 -19.54 -3.88
C GLN A 73 -13.04 -18.03 -3.74
N VAL A 74 -12.46 -17.55 -2.64
CA VAL A 74 -12.14 -16.14 -2.45
C VAL A 74 -11.10 -15.71 -3.47
N TYR A 75 -10.05 -16.51 -3.64
CA TYR A 75 -9.03 -16.25 -4.65
C TYR A 75 -9.64 -16.16 -6.05
N ALA A 76 -10.43 -17.15 -6.46
CA ALA A 76 -11.05 -17.17 -7.78
C ALA A 76 -11.97 -15.97 -8.02
N THR A 77 -12.85 -15.67 -7.07
CA THR A 77 -13.81 -14.55 -7.15
C THR A 77 -13.10 -13.20 -7.21
N LEU A 78 -12.10 -12.98 -6.35
CA LEU A 78 -11.36 -11.72 -6.31
C LEU A 78 -10.55 -11.51 -7.59
N PHE A 79 -9.80 -12.52 -8.03
CA PHE A 79 -8.92 -12.40 -9.19
C PHE A 79 -9.69 -12.30 -10.52
N SER A 80 -10.81 -13.02 -10.65
CA SER A 80 -11.68 -12.91 -11.82
C SER A 80 -12.52 -11.63 -11.82
N GLY A 81 -13.08 -11.24 -10.67
CA GLY A 81 -13.93 -10.05 -10.56
C GLY A 81 -13.15 -8.75 -10.68
N ALA A 82 -11.99 -8.65 -10.04
CA ALA A 82 -11.10 -7.50 -10.15
C ALA A 82 -10.08 -7.61 -11.30
N TYR A 83 -10.34 -8.46 -12.31
CA TYR A 83 -9.39 -8.81 -13.36
C TYR A 83 -8.68 -7.60 -13.98
N LEU A 84 -9.43 -6.61 -14.47
CA LEU A 84 -8.84 -5.44 -15.13
C LEU A 84 -8.01 -4.57 -14.17
N VAL A 85 -8.42 -4.47 -12.89
CA VAL A 85 -7.66 -3.74 -11.86
C VAL A 85 -6.35 -4.47 -11.56
N LEU A 86 -6.39 -5.79 -11.40
CA LEU A 86 -5.21 -6.60 -11.09
C LEU A 86 -4.24 -6.72 -12.27
N VAL A 87 -4.75 -6.82 -13.50
CA VAL A 87 -3.90 -6.77 -14.71
C VAL A 87 -3.20 -5.42 -14.82
N LEU A 88 -3.90 -4.32 -14.58
CA LEU A 88 -3.27 -3.00 -14.59
C LEU A 88 -2.23 -2.85 -13.48
N MET A 89 -2.52 -3.37 -12.28
CA MET A 89 -1.56 -3.43 -11.18
C MET A 89 -0.31 -4.22 -11.57
N LEU A 90 -0.47 -5.40 -12.18
CA LEU A 90 0.63 -6.22 -12.68
C LEU A 90 1.48 -5.48 -13.70
N LEU A 91 0.88 -4.73 -14.62
CA LEU A 91 1.63 -3.91 -15.58
C LEU A 91 2.48 -2.84 -14.90
N PHE A 92 1.95 -2.17 -13.86
CA PHE A 92 2.74 -1.21 -13.08
C PHE A 92 3.90 -1.87 -12.33
N LEU A 93 3.68 -3.06 -11.76
CA LEU A 93 4.74 -3.84 -11.10
C LEU A 93 5.83 -4.27 -12.09
N ILE A 94 5.44 -4.75 -13.29
CA ILE A 94 6.39 -5.10 -14.35
C ILE A 94 7.22 -3.87 -14.75
N VAL A 95 6.56 -2.73 -15.01
CA VAL A 95 7.25 -1.49 -15.38
C VAL A 95 8.25 -1.09 -14.30
N ARG A 96 7.89 -1.22 -13.03
CA ARG A 96 8.76 -0.91 -11.89
C ARG A 96 9.97 -1.86 -11.80
N GLY A 97 9.74 -3.18 -11.85
CA GLY A 97 10.83 -4.17 -11.81
C GLY A 97 11.81 -4.00 -12.97
N VAL A 98 11.30 -3.81 -14.19
CA VAL A 98 12.16 -3.51 -15.36
C VAL A 98 12.91 -2.21 -15.16
N ALA A 99 12.30 -1.17 -14.59
CA ALA A 99 12.96 0.10 -14.38
C ALA A 99 14.13 0.01 -13.38
N PHE A 100 14.03 -0.78 -12.31
CA PHE A 100 15.17 -1.04 -11.42
C PHE A 100 16.34 -1.67 -12.16
N GLU A 101 16.07 -2.73 -12.94
CA GLU A 101 17.11 -3.48 -13.64
C GLU A 101 17.73 -2.69 -14.80
N PHE A 102 16.92 -1.95 -15.55
CA PHE A 102 17.33 -1.38 -16.83
C PHE A 102 17.92 0.01 -16.70
N ARG A 103 17.57 0.78 -15.66
CA ARG A 103 18.04 2.17 -15.48
C ARG A 103 19.54 2.31 -15.65
N SER A 104 20.33 1.42 -15.03
CA SER A 104 21.78 1.52 -15.02
C SER A 104 22.48 0.83 -16.20
N LYS A 105 21.73 0.22 -17.13
CA LYS A 105 22.30 -0.51 -18.28
C LYS A 105 22.85 0.41 -19.38
N ARG A 106 22.40 1.66 -19.45
CA ARG A 106 22.95 2.68 -20.37
C ARG A 106 23.29 3.96 -19.62
N ALA A 107 24.34 4.63 -20.07
CA ALA A 107 24.83 5.88 -19.46
C ALA A 107 24.08 7.14 -19.93
N GLU A 108 23.29 7.04 -21.00
CA GLU A 108 22.57 8.16 -21.59
C GLU A 108 21.58 8.80 -20.59
N ALA A 109 21.62 10.12 -20.43
CA ALA A 109 20.76 10.85 -19.50
C ALA A 109 19.27 10.66 -19.81
N ARG A 110 18.90 10.63 -21.11
CA ARG A 110 17.51 10.36 -21.54
C ARG A 110 17.05 8.98 -21.09
N TRP A 111 17.89 7.96 -21.23
CA TRP A 111 17.60 6.60 -20.79
C TRP A 111 17.35 6.54 -19.28
N ARG A 112 18.28 7.07 -18.47
CA ARG A 112 18.17 7.09 -17.01
C ARG A 112 16.92 7.83 -16.55
N ASN A 113 16.65 9.00 -17.13
CA ASN A 113 15.47 9.80 -16.79
C ASN A 113 14.15 9.11 -17.17
N THR A 114 14.10 8.39 -18.30
CA THR A 114 12.92 7.59 -18.65
C THR A 114 12.64 6.54 -17.57
N TRP A 115 13.66 5.80 -17.13
CA TRP A 115 13.48 4.78 -16.10
C TRP A 115 13.21 5.35 -14.72
N ASP A 116 13.74 6.54 -14.38
CA ASP A 116 13.36 7.27 -13.16
C ASP A 116 11.84 7.55 -13.12
N TRP A 117 11.27 8.00 -14.24
CA TRP A 117 9.82 8.24 -14.36
C TRP A 117 9.01 6.95 -14.41
N MET A 118 9.54 5.87 -15.00
CA MET A 118 8.87 4.56 -14.96
C MET A 118 8.84 3.97 -13.55
N LEU A 119 9.89 4.15 -12.73
CA LEU A 119 9.86 3.80 -11.31
C LEU A 119 8.78 4.59 -10.56
N PHE A 120 8.69 5.90 -10.80
CA PHE A 120 7.63 6.74 -10.23
C PHE A 120 6.22 6.25 -10.62
N ILE A 121 5.97 6.05 -11.91
CA ILE A 121 4.66 5.63 -12.44
C ILE A 121 4.30 4.23 -11.93
N GLY A 122 5.25 3.29 -11.94
CA GLY A 122 5.05 1.93 -11.46
C GLY A 122 4.70 1.90 -9.98
N SER A 123 5.46 2.60 -9.14
CA SER A 123 5.19 2.68 -7.69
C SER A 123 3.87 3.40 -7.39
N LEU A 124 3.60 4.54 -8.04
CA LEU A 124 2.36 5.30 -7.83
C LEU A 124 1.13 4.50 -8.29
N GLY A 125 1.19 3.95 -9.49
CA GLY A 125 0.08 3.19 -10.07
C GLY A 125 -0.27 1.95 -9.24
N ALA A 126 0.73 1.19 -8.82
CA ALA A 126 0.52 0.04 -7.93
C ALA A 126 -0.10 0.46 -6.59
N ALA A 127 0.44 1.51 -5.95
CA ALA A 127 -0.08 2.01 -4.66
C ALA A 127 -1.55 2.49 -4.76
N VAL A 128 -1.91 3.21 -5.83
CA VAL A 128 -3.30 3.65 -6.07
C VAL A 128 -4.23 2.45 -6.25
N LEU A 129 -3.84 1.47 -7.06
CA LEU A 129 -4.67 0.30 -7.34
C LEU A 129 -4.82 -0.62 -6.14
N TRP A 130 -3.84 -0.68 -5.23
CA TRP A 130 -4.02 -1.35 -3.95
C TRP A 130 -5.15 -0.74 -3.13
N GLY A 131 -5.28 0.59 -3.16
CA GLY A 131 -6.40 1.26 -2.51
C GLY A 131 -7.73 0.97 -3.21
N ALA A 132 -7.72 0.80 -4.53
CA ALA A 132 -8.90 0.34 -5.25
C ALA A 132 -9.31 -1.07 -4.80
N VAL A 133 -8.37 -2.02 -4.71
CA VAL A 133 -8.64 -3.38 -4.23
C VAL A 133 -9.16 -3.35 -2.79
N VAL A 134 -8.43 -2.74 -1.85
CA VAL A 134 -8.80 -2.70 -0.43
C VAL A 134 -10.11 -1.96 -0.20
N GLY A 135 -10.33 -0.83 -0.87
CA GLY A 135 -11.56 -0.05 -0.75
C GLY A 135 -12.79 -0.83 -1.21
N ASN A 136 -12.68 -1.61 -2.29
CA ASN A 136 -13.78 -2.49 -2.73
C ASN A 136 -13.95 -3.71 -1.83
N LEU A 137 -12.89 -4.24 -1.22
CA LEU A 137 -13.05 -5.28 -0.19
C LEU A 137 -13.86 -4.76 1.00
N MET A 138 -13.61 -3.52 1.43
CA MET A 138 -14.32 -2.89 2.54
C MET A 138 -15.77 -2.52 2.21
N ARG A 139 -16.01 -1.98 1.01
CA ARG A 139 -17.35 -1.55 0.55
C ARG A 139 -18.21 -2.72 0.06
N GLY A 140 -17.56 -3.79 -0.38
CA GLY A 140 -18.17 -4.92 -1.06
C GLY A 140 -18.11 -4.82 -2.59
N LEU A 141 -18.36 -5.96 -3.22
CA LEU A 141 -18.37 -6.20 -4.65
C LEU A 141 -19.75 -6.72 -5.08
N ALA A 142 -20.15 -6.46 -6.33
CA ALA A 142 -21.39 -6.97 -6.90
C ALA A 142 -21.27 -8.47 -7.26
N ILE A 143 -21.19 -9.33 -6.23
CA ILE A 143 -21.03 -10.78 -6.32
C ILE A 143 -22.40 -11.47 -6.15
N GLU A 144 -22.72 -12.40 -7.04
CA GLU A 144 -23.94 -13.23 -6.97
C GLU A 144 -23.69 -14.58 -6.27
N ALA A 145 -24.76 -15.35 -6.07
CA ALA A 145 -24.71 -16.69 -5.45
C ALA A 145 -23.77 -17.70 -6.16
N ASP A 146 -23.45 -17.47 -7.43
CA ASP A 146 -22.51 -18.27 -8.21
C ASP A 146 -21.05 -17.85 -8.00
N MET A 147 -20.78 -16.93 -7.07
CA MET A 147 -19.47 -16.35 -6.75
C MET A 147 -18.85 -15.56 -7.91
N ASN A 148 -19.63 -15.16 -8.91
CA ASN A 148 -19.15 -14.32 -10.01
C ASN A 148 -19.44 -12.83 -9.74
N TYR A 149 -18.54 -11.98 -10.22
CA TYR A 149 -18.69 -10.53 -10.15
C TYR A 149 -19.35 -9.97 -11.43
N TYR A 150 -20.41 -9.18 -11.26
CA TYR A 150 -21.22 -8.65 -12.36
C TYR A 150 -21.13 -7.12 -12.54
N GLY A 151 -20.25 -6.42 -11.81
CA GLY A 151 -20.19 -4.96 -11.83
C GLY A 151 -19.35 -4.32 -12.95
N GLY A 152 -18.43 -5.04 -13.58
CA GLY A 152 -17.48 -4.47 -14.56
C GLY A 152 -16.42 -3.54 -13.92
N LEU A 153 -15.60 -2.86 -14.74
CA LEU A 153 -14.43 -2.11 -14.23
C LEU A 153 -14.80 -0.84 -13.45
N PHE A 154 -15.70 -0.01 -13.99
CA PHE A 154 -15.92 1.33 -13.46
C PHE A 154 -16.42 1.36 -12.00
N PRO A 155 -17.29 0.45 -11.55
CA PRO A 155 -17.67 0.38 -10.14
C PRO A 155 -16.50 0.06 -9.20
N LEU A 156 -15.45 -0.61 -9.68
CA LEU A 156 -14.23 -0.84 -8.90
C LEU A 156 -13.39 0.44 -8.74
N LEU A 157 -13.56 1.42 -9.63
CA LEU A 157 -12.89 2.72 -9.57
C LEU A 157 -13.80 3.79 -8.97
N ASN A 158 -14.61 3.42 -7.98
CA ASN A 158 -15.51 4.35 -7.30
C ASN A 158 -14.73 5.35 -6.42
N PRO A 159 -15.32 6.53 -6.09
CA PRO A 159 -14.64 7.57 -5.34
C PRO A 159 -14.07 7.13 -3.98
N PHE A 160 -14.77 6.22 -3.28
CA PHE A 160 -14.30 5.70 -1.98
C PHE A 160 -13.03 4.86 -2.16
N ALA A 161 -13.03 3.96 -3.15
CA ALA A 161 -11.88 3.12 -3.49
C ALA A 161 -10.67 3.94 -3.98
N LEU A 162 -10.91 4.95 -4.81
CA LEU A 162 -9.86 5.88 -5.27
C LEU A 162 -9.28 6.71 -4.12
N TRP A 163 -10.12 7.15 -3.17
CA TRP A 163 -9.63 7.84 -1.98
C TRP A 163 -8.81 6.91 -1.07
N GLY A 164 -9.17 5.63 -0.98
CA GLY A 164 -8.32 4.60 -0.37
C GLY A 164 -6.93 4.55 -1.01
N GLY A 165 -6.86 4.69 -2.35
CA GLY A 165 -5.60 4.78 -3.09
C GLY A 165 -4.79 6.01 -2.72
N VAL A 166 -5.43 7.18 -2.63
CA VAL A 166 -4.79 8.42 -2.16
C VAL A 166 -4.22 8.26 -0.75
N THR A 167 -4.97 7.62 0.16
CA THR A 167 -4.53 7.35 1.53
C THR A 167 -3.31 6.43 1.56
N LEU A 168 -3.31 5.32 0.81
CA LEU A 168 -2.15 4.43 0.74
C LEU A 168 -0.92 5.13 0.15
N VAL A 169 -1.09 5.89 -0.94
CA VAL A 169 0.00 6.69 -1.51
C VAL A 169 0.59 7.64 -0.47
N ALA A 170 -0.25 8.36 0.27
CA ALA A 170 0.21 9.31 1.28
C ALA A 170 0.95 8.59 2.44
N LEU A 171 0.43 7.45 2.91
CA LEU A 171 1.07 6.61 3.93
C LEU A 171 2.42 6.07 3.44
N PHE A 172 2.50 5.58 2.21
CA PHE A 172 3.74 5.06 1.62
C PHE A 172 4.77 6.15 1.38
N VAL A 173 4.36 7.32 0.89
CA VAL A 173 5.25 8.50 0.77
C VAL A 173 5.81 8.91 2.13
N MET A 174 4.98 8.96 3.17
CA MET A 174 5.42 9.21 4.54
C MET A 174 6.40 8.13 5.03
N HIS A 175 6.12 6.86 4.77
CA HIS A 175 6.95 5.75 5.21
C HIS A 175 8.31 5.73 4.49
N GLY A 176 8.30 5.88 3.17
CA GLY A 176 9.49 5.98 2.32
C GLY A 176 10.33 7.21 2.60
N ALA A 177 9.74 8.37 2.89
CA ALA A 177 10.48 9.55 3.29
C ALA A 177 11.23 9.34 4.62
N ASN A 178 10.56 8.76 5.62
CA ASN A 178 11.21 8.41 6.89
C ASN A 178 12.33 7.38 6.70
N TYR A 179 12.14 6.39 5.82
CA TYR A 179 13.17 5.44 5.44
C TYR A 179 14.39 6.13 4.81
N LEU A 180 14.18 7.04 3.86
CA LEU A 180 15.27 7.77 3.19
C LEU A 180 16.08 8.62 4.16
N VAL A 181 15.47 9.24 5.17
CA VAL A 181 16.23 9.97 6.20
C VAL A 181 17.20 9.05 6.93
N LEU A 182 16.85 7.77 7.14
CA LEU A 182 17.72 6.79 7.80
C LEU A 182 18.83 6.24 6.89
N ARG A 183 18.70 6.43 5.57
CA ARG A 183 19.59 5.80 4.56
C ARG A 183 20.41 6.81 3.77
N THR A 184 20.18 8.10 3.94
CA THR A 184 20.84 9.17 3.19
C THR A 184 21.52 10.16 4.12
N THR A 185 22.45 10.95 3.59
CA THR A 185 23.19 11.98 4.33
C THR A 185 23.22 13.30 3.57
N GLY A 186 23.59 14.38 4.25
CA GLY A 186 23.82 15.70 3.63
C GLY A 186 22.54 16.32 3.05
N ASP A 187 22.64 16.91 1.86
CA ASP A 187 21.53 17.65 1.24
C ASP A 187 20.32 16.76 0.92
N LEU A 188 20.57 15.50 0.55
CA LEU A 188 19.51 14.54 0.28
C LEU A 188 18.74 14.17 1.55
N GLU A 189 19.45 13.97 2.67
CA GLU A 189 18.84 13.75 3.99
C GLU A 189 18.00 14.95 4.41
N ALA A 190 18.51 16.18 4.23
CA ALA A 190 17.78 17.41 4.57
C ALA A 190 16.44 17.51 3.80
N ARG A 191 16.44 17.23 2.49
CA ARG A 191 15.21 17.18 1.69
C ARG A 191 14.29 16.04 2.10
N ALA A 192 14.84 14.87 2.44
CA ALA A 192 14.05 13.75 2.94
C ALA A 192 13.36 14.08 4.28
N LYS A 193 14.00 14.84 5.18
CA LYS A 193 13.40 15.31 6.44
C LYS A 193 12.21 16.24 6.20
N GLU A 194 12.36 17.19 5.27
CA GLU A 194 11.27 18.08 4.88
C GLU A 194 10.10 17.28 4.29
N MET A 195 10.41 16.30 3.43
CA MET A 195 9.41 15.42 2.84
C MET A 195 8.76 14.48 3.84
N ALA A 196 9.48 14.02 4.87
CA ALA A 196 8.91 13.19 5.93
C ALA A 196 7.80 13.94 6.68
N PHE A 197 8.00 15.23 6.95
CA PHE A 197 6.98 16.06 7.58
C PHE A 197 5.79 16.35 6.64
N LYS A 198 6.05 16.75 5.39
CA LYS A 198 4.98 17.02 4.40
C LYS A 198 4.17 15.75 4.08
N GLY A 199 4.85 14.63 3.89
CA GLY A 199 4.27 13.31 3.69
C GLY A 199 3.41 12.89 4.87
N TRP A 200 3.88 13.09 6.10
CA TRP A 200 3.07 12.86 7.30
C TRP A 200 1.79 13.71 7.33
N MET A 201 1.87 15.00 7.01
CA MET A 201 0.67 15.85 6.95
C MET A 201 -0.34 15.35 5.92
N ALA A 202 0.14 15.00 4.72
CA ALA A 202 -0.70 14.43 3.67
C ALA A 202 -1.34 13.11 4.12
N ALA A 203 -0.56 12.21 4.73
CA ALA A 203 -1.03 10.94 5.25
C ALA A 203 -2.09 11.12 6.34
N LEU A 204 -1.87 12.05 7.27
CA LEU A 204 -2.82 12.37 8.34
C LEU A 204 -4.16 12.85 7.76
N ILE A 205 -4.13 13.83 6.85
CA ILE A 205 -5.34 14.41 6.25
C ILE A 205 -6.09 13.34 5.45
N ALA A 206 -5.40 12.61 4.58
CA ALA A 206 -6.02 11.57 3.74
C ALA A 206 -6.62 10.45 4.60
N THR A 207 -5.91 10.00 5.63
CA THR A 207 -6.37 8.95 6.55
C THR A 207 -7.58 9.40 7.36
N VAL A 208 -7.60 10.62 7.90
CA VAL A 208 -8.77 11.14 8.64
C VAL A 208 -10.00 11.16 7.75
N ILE A 209 -9.88 11.68 6.52
CA ILE A 209 -10.99 11.71 5.56
C ILE A 209 -11.44 10.28 5.23
N PHE A 210 -10.49 9.36 4.99
CA PHE A 210 -10.82 7.97 4.66
C PHE A 210 -11.52 7.23 5.79
N VAL A 211 -11.03 7.34 7.04
CA VAL A 211 -11.63 6.68 8.20
C VAL A 211 -13.04 7.23 8.48
N LEU A 212 -13.23 8.56 8.39
CA LEU A 212 -14.56 9.16 8.50
C LEU A 212 -15.49 8.68 7.40
N TRP A 213 -15.02 8.61 6.16
CA TRP A 213 -15.83 8.10 5.06
C TRP A 213 -16.15 6.62 5.23
N ALA A 214 -15.18 5.80 5.64
CA ALA A 214 -15.36 4.37 5.89
C ALA A 214 -16.38 4.11 7.01
N TYR A 215 -16.41 4.95 8.05
CA TYR A 215 -17.41 4.88 9.11
C TYR A 215 -18.85 4.99 8.58
N PHE A 216 -19.10 5.85 7.60
CA PHE A 216 -20.44 6.03 7.02
C PHE A 216 -20.73 5.09 5.84
N ALA A 217 -19.70 4.65 5.12
CA ALA A 217 -19.85 3.88 3.89
C ALA A 217 -19.76 2.36 4.09
N THR A 218 -19.24 1.89 5.22
CA THR A 218 -18.93 0.47 5.48
C THR A 218 -19.19 0.13 6.95
N ASP A 219 -19.25 -1.17 7.26
CA ASP A 219 -19.37 -1.66 8.63
C ASP A 219 -18.03 -2.06 9.27
N ILE A 220 -16.91 -1.87 8.57
CA ILE A 220 -15.56 -2.36 8.96
C ILE A 220 -15.18 -1.92 10.38
N LEU A 221 -15.44 -0.65 10.75
CA LEU A 221 -15.12 -0.15 12.08
C LEU A 221 -15.99 -0.79 13.16
N THR A 222 -17.29 -0.94 12.91
CA THR A 222 -18.25 -1.55 13.85
C THR A 222 -18.07 -3.07 13.97
N SER A 223 -17.53 -3.71 12.94
CA SER A 223 -17.32 -5.16 12.84
C SER A 223 -15.97 -5.62 13.38
N GLY A 224 -15.32 -4.84 14.26
CA GLY A 224 -14.05 -5.19 14.91
C GLY A 224 -12.84 -4.34 14.48
N GLY A 225 -12.99 -3.50 13.45
CA GLY A 225 -11.92 -2.62 12.97
C GLY A 225 -11.63 -1.42 13.87
N LEU A 226 -12.54 -1.01 14.77
CA LEU A 226 -12.42 0.23 15.56
C LEU A 226 -11.15 0.28 16.42
N ILE A 227 -10.85 -0.77 17.18
CA ILE A 227 -9.70 -0.78 18.09
C ILE A 227 -8.37 -0.63 17.31
N PRO A 228 -8.11 -1.46 16.27
CA PRO A 228 -6.95 -1.25 15.40
C PRO A 228 -6.91 0.12 14.74
N ALA A 229 -8.05 0.67 14.32
CA ALA A 229 -8.11 2.01 13.72
C ALA A 229 -7.64 3.10 14.69
N VAL A 230 -8.07 3.04 15.95
CA VAL A 230 -7.64 3.98 17.00
C VAL A 230 -6.15 3.85 17.27
N ILE A 231 -5.62 2.62 17.34
CA ILE A 231 -4.18 2.39 17.53
C ILE A 231 -3.40 2.96 16.34
N ALA A 232 -3.82 2.69 15.10
CA ALA A 232 -3.21 3.26 13.90
C ALA A 232 -3.23 4.79 13.91
N ALA A 233 -4.35 5.41 14.32
CA ALA A 233 -4.46 6.87 14.41
C ALA A 233 -3.48 7.47 15.44
N VAL A 234 -3.36 6.86 16.62
CA VAL A 234 -2.39 7.29 17.65
C VAL A 234 -0.96 7.16 17.12
N LEU A 235 -0.61 6.04 16.49
CA LEU A 235 0.70 5.81 15.91
C LEU A 235 1.01 6.80 14.78
N LEU A 236 0.03 7.14 13.95
CA LEU A 236 0.19 8.14 12.90
C LEU A 236 0.46 9.53 13.49
N ILE A 237 -0.21 9.89 14.58
CA ILE A 237 0.08 11.15 15.31
C ILE A 237 1.51 11.12 15.86
N LEU A 238 1.94 10.00 16.45
CA LEU A 238 3.29 9.82 16.98
C LEU A 238 4.37 9.93 15.89
N VAL A 239 4.10 9.54 14.65
CA VAL A 239 5.02 9.79 13.52
C VAL A 239 5.35 11.28 13.45
N GLY A 240 4.35 12.16 13.44
CA GLY A 240 4.54 13.60 13.37
C GLY A 240 5.32 14.16 14.55
N VAL A 241 5.07 13.63 15.75
CA VAL A 241 5.84 13.98 16.97
C VAL A 241 7.32 13.61 16.80
N PHE A 242 7.61 12.38 16.37
CA PHE A 242 8.98 11.91 16.20
C PHE A 242 9.71 12.59 15.05
N VAL A 243 9.03 12.91 13.94
CA VAL A 243 9.59 13.73 12.85
C VAL A 243 10.00 15.10 13.37
N LYS A 244 9.15 15.79 14.15
CA LYS A 244 9.48 17.09 14.73
C LYS A 244 10.64 17.03 15.74
N GLN A 245 10.78 15.92 16.45
CA GLN A 245 11.89 15.69 17.39
C GLN A 245 13.19 15.26 16.68
N GLY A 246 13.17 15.01 15.37
CA GLY A 246 14.31 14.45 14.64
C GLY A 246 14.58 12.97 14.94
N ALA A 247 13.66 12.27 15.62
CA ALA A 247 13.80 10.88 16.01
C ALA A 247 13.32 9.93 14.90
N PHE A 248 13.93 10.00 13.72
CA PHE A 248 13.46 9.32 12.50
C PHE A 248 13.38 7.79 12.60
N GLY A 249 14.19 7.14 13.44
CA GLY A 249 14.06 5.70 13.69
C GLY A 249 12.74 5.34 14.36
N LYS A 250 12.31 6.17 15.33
CA LYS A 250 11.00 6.03 15.98
C LYS A 250 9.86 6.42 15.04
N ALA A 251 10.07 7.44 14.20
CA ALA A 251 9.09 7.84 13.19
C ALA A 251 8.84 6.72 12.17
N PHE A 252 9.90 6.09 11.67
CA PHE A 252 9.80 4.94 10.76
C PHE A 252 9.08 3.76 11.41
N LEU A 253 9.44 3.38 12.63
CA LEU A 253 8.78 2.31 13.36
C LEU A 253 7.29 2.62 13.62
N SER A 254 6.97 3.86 14.03
CA SER A 254 5.59 4.28 14.24
C SER A 254 4.80 4.28 12.93
N GLY A 255 5.43 4.64 11.81
CA GLY A 255 4.84 4.56 10.47
C GLY A 255 4.56 3.11 10.05
N ALA A 256 5.52 2.21 10.24
CA ALA A 256 5.34 0.77 9.99
C ALA A 256 4.18 0.20 10.82
N LEU A 257 4.14 0.52 12.11
CA LEU A 257 3.06 0.07 12.99
C LEU A 257 1.71 0.70 12.60
N THR A 258 1.68 1.95 12.13
CA THR A 258 0.47 2.58 11.59
C THR A 258 -0.09 1.77 10.43
N ILE A 259 0.76 1.40 9.46
CA ILE A 259 0.36 0.60 8.29
C ILE A 259 -0.08 -0.81 8.72
N ALA A 260 0.63 -1.43 9.68
CA ALA A 260 0.26 -2.73 10.22
C ALA A 260 -1.13 -2.69 10.88
N PHE A 261 -1.39 -1.73 11.77
CA PHE A 261 -2.69 -1.61 12.43
C PHE A 261 -3.81 -1.13 11.49
N ALA A 262 -3.51 -0.34 10.46
CA ALA A 262 -4.46 -0.04 9.39
C ALA A 262 -4.84 -1.30 8.58
N THR A 263 -3.87 -2.17 8.33
CA THR A 263 -4.13 -3.48 7.69
C THR A 263 -4.98 -4.35 8.62
N ILE A 264 -4.63 -4.44 9.91
CA ILE A 264 -5.42 -5.17 10.92
C ILE A 264 -6.83 -4.62 11.01
N MET A 265 -7.04 -3.29 10.95
CA MET A 265 -8.37 -2.67 10.94
C MET A 265 -9.24 -3.25 9.83
N VAL A 266 -8.71 -3.33 8.60
CA VAL A 266 -9.45 -3.87 7.45
C VAL A 266 -9.78 -5.33 7.67
N PHE A 267 -8.79 -6.18 7.93
CA PHE A 267 -9.00 -7.62 8.08
C PHE A 267 -9.88 -7.96 9.30
N ALA A 268 -9.72 -7.26 10.43
CA ALA A 268 -10.56 -7.46 11.60
C ALA A 268 -12.02 -7.10 11.32
N GLY A 269 -12.28 -6.03 10.56
CA GLY A 269 -13.65 -5.65 10.18
C GLY A 269 -14.27 -6.51 9.08
N LEU A 270 -13.44 -7.18 8.27
CA LEU A 270 -13.91 -8.17 7.31
C LEU A 270 -14.34 -9.46 8.03
N TYR A 271 -13.52 -9.95 8.96
CA TYR A 271 -13.75 -11.22 9.65
C TYR A 271 -15.15 -11.30 10.32
N PRO A 272 -15.86 -12.44 10.21
CA PRO A 272 -15.46 -13.72 9.59
C PRO A 272 -15.63 -13.78 8.06
N ARG A 273 -16.02 -12.67 7.42
CA ARG A 273 -16.16 -12.56 5.96
C ARG A 273 -14.79 -12.22 5.36
N ILE A 274 -14.60 -12.57 4.09
CA ILE A 274 -13.41 -12.14 3.33
C ILE A 274 -13.82 -11.28 2.14
N LEU A 275 -14.89 -11.68 1.45
CA LEU A 275 -15.56 -10.89 0.42
C LEU A 275 -16.96 -10.54 0.92
N ILE A 276 -17.41 -9.32 0.59
CA ILE A 276 -18.75 -8.82 0.93
C ILE A 276 -19.50 -8.63 -0.38
N SER A 277 -20.67 -9.26 -0.53
CA SER A 277 -21.57 -8.98 -1.65
C SER A 277 -22.39 -7.72 -1.39
N THR A 278 -22.47 -6.84 -2.39
CA THR A 278 -23.39 -5.69 -2.41
C THR A 278 -24.75 -6.03 -2.99
N ILE A 279 -24.94 -7.25 -3.53
CA ILE A 279 -26.21 -7.69 -4.11
C ILE A 279 -27.11 -8.25 -3.00
N LYS A 280 -26.62 -9.25 -2.26
CA LYS A 280 -27.27 -9.73 -1.05
C LYS A 280 -26.25 -10.18 0.00
N PRO A 281 -26.50 -9.91 1.30
CA PRO A 281 -25.58 -10.31 2.37
C PRO A 281 -25.38 -11.82 2.54
N GLU A 282 -26.27 -12.64 1.97
CA GLU A 282 -26.23 -14.11 2.03
C GLU A 282 -25.30 -14.76 0.98
N TYR A 283 -24.82 -13.96 0.01
CA TYR A 283 -23.90 -14.37 -1.06
C TYR A 283 -22.44 -14.11 -0.68
#